data_AF-A0A0P7CJH7-F1
#
_entry.id   AF-A0A0P7CJH7-F1
#
_cell.length_a   1.000
_cell.length_b   1.000
_cell.length_c   1.000
_cell.angle_alpha   90.00
_cell.angle_beta   90.00
_cell.angle_gamma   90.00
#
_symmetry.space_group_name_H-M   'P 1'
#
loop_
_entity.id
_entity.type
_entity.pdbx_description
1 polymer ?
#
loop_
_entity_poly.entity_id
_entity_poly.type
_entity_poly.pdbx_seq_one_letter_code
_entity_poly.pdbx_strand_id
1 'polypeptide(L)'
;MLGRLGCQPAHSHVPSPIVTSTVPDSTHLVSEGAAADAAAEPSAPVPIPLLEPADGVPPVLDDPQDLARATERLAAGTGPIAFDAERASGYRYSQRAYLVQIRRQGAGTILIDPVALPDLTSLQEVVGPTEWVLHAASQDLPCLAELGLHPTSLFDTELAGRLLGYERVGLGAMVERVLGFALEKGHSAADWSTRPLPEPWLRYAALDVELLVELRDRLEAELVERDKIAFARQEFAAIAAAPPREPRAEPWRRTSGIHRARTRRQLAAVRAMWQARDKVARTRDLAPGRVLPDGAIMDAVLKAPADVAALTRLPVFSGPKIRRSAQTWMDALRSAAELPESQLPSTAGPGGDGLPPQNRWAERDPVAAARLARVRAALNTIATAQGMPVENLLEPALARRVTWTPPASRDTASVTAALVAGGARSWQVELTATAVATALVDPPATGTAPSTSPTPLPSTPSTPLPTLTSTPTAGPAANDTTADSTAPGASAAPGGAAEGLVGGRPEPDAGGAPRRAAPRRATRPRRSPTQPAASDEPSAS
;
A
#
# COMPACT_ATOMS: atom_id res chain seq x y z
N MET A 1 -2.60 -50.32 12.75
CA MET A 1 -3.80 -49.68 13.36
C MET A 1 -3.29 -48.73 14.44
N LEU A 2 -3.00 -47.48 14.10
CA LEU A 2 -2.40 -46.47 15.00
C LEU A 2 -2.79 -45.07 14.48
N GLY A 3 -3.04 -44.13 15.40
CA GLY A 3 -3.80 -42.91 15.13
C GLY A 3 -3.03 -41.78 14.43
N ARG A 4 -3.76 -40.96 13.67
CA ARG A 4 -3.30 -39.66 13.18
C ARG A 4 -3.81 -38.56 14.11
N LEU A 5 -2.90 -37.82 14.74
CA LEU A 5 -3.19 -36.50 15.34
C LEU A 5 -2.87 -35.43 14.28
N GLY A 6 -3.81 -34.53 14.04
CA GLY A 6 -3.69 -33.49 13.01
C GLY A 6 -3.10 -32.19 13.54
N CYS A 7 -2.07 -31.68 12.88
CA CYS A 7 -1.63 -30.29 13.05
C CYS A 7 -2.53 -29.36 12.22
N GLN A 8 -2.98 -28.25 12.80
CA GLN A 8 -3.63 -27.15 12.08
C GLN A 8 -2.58 -26.08 11.71
N PRO A 9 -2.62 -25.49 10.51
CA PRO A 9 -1.74 -24.38 10.14
C PRO A 9 -2.20 -23.06 10.80
N ALA A 10 -1.25 -22.17 11.09
CA ALA A 10 -1.52 -20.88 11.73
C ALA A 10 -1.64 -19.74 10.71
N HIS A 11 -2.68 -18.91 10.84
CA HIS A 11 -2.95 -17.80 9.93
C HIS A 11 -1.97 -16.63 10.12
N SER A 12 -1.30 -16.21 9.04
CA SER A 12 -0.50 -14.98 8.93
C SER A 12 -1.38 -13.80 8.47
N HIS A 13 -1.25 -12.64 9.10
CA HIS A 13 -2.20 -11.54 8.92
C HIS A 13 -1.50 -10.17 8.77
N VAL A 14 -1.12 -9.84 7.54
CA VAL A 14 -0.50 -8.56 7.17
C VAL A 14 -1.51 -7.38 7.26
N PRO A 15 -1.17 -6.25 7.93
CA PRO A 15 -1.99 -5.04 7.95
C PRO A 15 -1.62 -4.04 6.83
N SER A 16 -2.62 -3.44 6.19
CA SER A 16 -2.43 -2.33 5.22
C SER A 16 -2.47 -0.97 5.92
N PRO A 17 -1.67 0.04 5.49
CA PRO A 17 -1.68 1.37 6.07
C PRO A 17 -2.97 2.16 5.75
N ILE A 18 -3.33 3.08 6.63
CA ILE A 18 -4.48 3.98 6.46
C ILE A 18 -3.95 5.38 6.15
N VAL A 19 -4.14 5.83 4.91
CA VAL A 19 -3.87 7.22 4.52
C VAL A 19 -5.00 8.09 5.08
N THR A 20 -4.67 8.96 6.04
CA THR A 20 -5.60 9.98 6.56
C THR A 20 -5.11 11.34 6.10
N SER A 21 -5.75 11.88 5.05
CA SER A 21 -5.49 13.25 4.60
C SER A 21 -6.37 14.21 5.39
N THR A 22 -5.74 15.06 6.20
CA THR A 22 -6.39 16.18 6.89
C THR A 22 -5.55 17.42 6.64
N VAL A 23 -6.04 18.31 5.78
CA VAL A 23 -5.42 19.62 5.51
C VAL A 23 -6.08 20.66 6.41
N PRO A 24 -5.33 21.40 7.25
CA PRO A 24 -5.78 22.66 7.80
C PRO A 24 -5.39 23.82 6.87
N ASP A 25 -6.36 24.68 6.61
CA ASP A 25 -6.20 25.96 5.93
C ASP A 25 -5.48 26.99 6.83
N SER A 26 -4.66 27.88 6.26
CA SER A 26 -3.97 28.96 6.96
C SER A 26 -3.44 30.03 6.00
N THR A 27 -4.13 31.15 5.92
CA THR A 27 -3.76 32.33 5.13
C THR A 27 -2.91 33.34 5.91
N HIS A 28 -1.89 33.90 5.24
CA HIS A 28 -1.15 35.13 5.57
C HIS A 28 -0.35 35.21 6.88
N LEU A 29 0.95 35.51 6.77
CA LEU A 29 1.42 36.91 6.77
C LEU A 29 2.83 37.02 6.16
N VAL A 30 3.14 38.18 5.58
CA VAL A 30 4.41 38.48 4.90
C VAL A 30 5.38 39.15 5.88
N SER A 31 6.65 38.75 5.85
CA SER A 31 7.74 39.51 6.47
C SER A 31 8.96 39.46 5.54
N GLU A 32 9.31 40.59 4.94
CA GLU A 32 10.59 40.77 4.26
C GLU A 32 11.73 40.75 5.28
N GLY A 33 12.89 40.20 4.92
CA GLY A 33 14.01 40.06 5.85
C GLY A 33 15.27 39.50 5.22
N ALA A 34 16.13 40.42 4.75
CA ALA A 34 17.58 40.28 4.51
C ALA A 34 18.07 39.04 3.73
N ALA A 35 18.55 39.28 2.50
CA ALA A 35 19.41 38.34 1.80
C ALA A 35 20.72 38.10 2.58
N ALA A 36 21.03 36.82 2.82
CA ALA A 36 22.35 36.36 3.23
C ALA A 36 22.81 35.31 2.20
N ASP A 37 24.06 35.45 1.76
CA ASP A 37 24.63 34.71 0.64
C ASP A 37 24.91 33.25 1.03
N ALA A 38 23.89 32.40 0.92
CA ALA A 38 24.00 30.97 1.15
C ALA A 38 24.50 30.31 -0.14
N ALA A 39 25.74 29.79 -0.09
CA ALA A 39 26.33 29.04 -1.19
C ALA A 39 25.36 27.96 -1.68
N ALA A 40 24.91 28.09 -2.92
CA ALA A 40 23.94 27.17 -3.50
C ALA A 40 24.52 25.76 -3.54
N GLU A 41 23.91 24.84 -2.78
CA GLU A 41 24.11 23.42 -3.04
C GLU A 41 23.74 23.14 -4.51
N PRO A 42 24.46 22.22 -5.19
CA PRO A 42 24.16 21.91 -6.58
C PRO A 42 22.72 21.43 -6.69
N SER A 43 21.88 22.26 -7.32
CA SER A 43 20.47 21.97 -7.57
C SER A 43 20.37 20.56 -8.17
N ALA A 44 19.60 19.69 -7.52
CA ALA A 44 19.36 18.35 -8.02
C ALA A 44 18.88 18.44 -9.47
N PRO A 45 19.41 17.61 -10.39
CA PRO A 45 19.08 17.71 -11.81
C PRO A 45 17.57 17.59 -12.00
N VAL A 46 17.00 18.53 -12.76
CA VAL A 46 15.56 18.53 -13.06
C VAL A 46 15.22 17.26 -13.84
N PRO A 47 14.26 16.43 -13.37
CA PRO A 47 13.95 15.17 -14.02
C PRO A 47 13.34 15.40 -15.40
N ILE A 48 13.71 14.55 -16.36
CA ILE A 48 13.27 14.64 -17.75
C ILE A 48 11.85 14.08 -17.86
N PRO A 49 10.84 14.84 -18.31
CA PRO A 49 9.48 14.32 -18.47
C PRO A 49 9.43 13.20 -19.51
N LEU A 50 8.93 12.03 -19.12
CA LEU A 50 8.65 10.91 -20.03
C LEU A 50 7.16 10.93 -20.37
N LEU A 51 6.84 11.51 -21.53
CA LEU A 51 5.46 11.79 -21.95
C LEU A 51 4.86 10.73 -22.88
N GLU A 52 5.71 9.95 -23.57
CA GLU A 52 5.32 8.90 -24.51
C GLU A 52 6.26 7.69 -24.37
N PRO A 53 5.78 6.45 -24.58
CA PRO A 53 6.63 5.28 -24.75
C PRO A 53 7.54 5.42 -25.97
N ALA A 54 8.74 4.82 -25.95
CA ALA A 54 9.71 4.94 -27.04
C ALA A 54 9.20 4.39 -28.39
N ASP A 55 8.37 3.33 -28.33
CA ASP A 55 7.73 2.70 -29.50
C ASP A 55 6.37 3.34 -29.86
N GLY A 56 5.97 4.41 -29.16
CA GLY A 56 4.62 4.98 -29.19
C GLY A 56 3.59 4.17 -28.39
N VAL A 57 2.36 4.67 -28.30
CA VAL A 57 1.27 3.99 -27.57
C VAL A 57 0.77 2.79 -28.39
N PRO A 58 0.94 1.55 -27.91
CA PRO A 58 0.50 0.36 -28.64
C PRO A 58 -1.03 0.21 -28.59
N PRO A 59 -1.64 -0.47 -29.59
CA PRO A 59 -3.05 -0.84 -29.53
C PRO A 59 -3.30 -1.88 -28.43
N VAL A 60 -4.53 -1.92 -27.94
CA VAL A 60 -5.00 -3.00 -27.06
C VAL A 60 -5.21 -4.26 -27.88
N LEU A 61 -4.68 -5.39 -27.42
CA LEU A 61 -4.91 -6.69 -28.03
C LEU A 61 -6.23 -7.26 -27.46
N ASP A 62 -7.21 -7.47 -28.35
CA ASP A 62 -8.50 -8.10 -28.05
C ASP A 62 -8.85 -9.29 -28.96
N ASP A 63 -7.94 -9.65 -29.90
CA ASP A 63 -8.05 -10.82 -30.79
C ASP A 63 -6.97 -11.90 -30.52
N PRO A 64 -7.31 -13.20 -30.54
CA PRO A 64 -6.35 -14.28 -30.28
C PRO A 64 -5.18 -14.37 -31.26
N GLN A 65 -5.33 -13.93 -32.51
CA GLN A 65 -4.23 -13.93 -33.48
C GLN A 65 -3.22 -12.83 -33.17
N ASP A 66 -3.68 -11.68 -32.68
CA ASP A 66 -2.79 -10.62 -32.20
C ASP A 66 -2.07 -11.02 -30.92
N LEU A 67 -2.75 -11.73 -30.01
CA LEU A 67 -2.11 -12.34 -28.83
C LEU A 67 -1.03 -13.35 -29.23
N ALA A 68 -1.28 -14.21 -30.23
CA ALA A 68 -0.29 -15.15 -30.74
C ALA A 68 0.96 -14.44 -31.31
N ARG A 69 0.76 -13.43 -32.18
CA ARG A 69 1.86 -12.59 -32.72
C ARG A 69 2.65 -11.87 -31.61
N ALA A 70 1.96 -11.39 -30.58
CA ALA A 70 2.60 -10.76 -29.43
C ALA A 70 3.39 -11.77 -28.57
N THR A 71 2.89 -12.99 -28.42
CA THR A 71 3.55 -14.10 -27.73
C THR A 71 4.84 -14.52 -28.46
N GLU A 72 4.82 -14.60 -29.79
CA GLU A 72 6.01 -14.85 -30.62
C GLU A 72 7.07 -13.74 -30.45
N ARG A 73 6.65 -12.46 -30.44
CA ARG A 73 7.54 -11.31 -30.18
C ARG A 73 8.15 -11.38 -28.77
N LEU A 74 7.37 -11.71 -27.75
CA LEU A 74 7.85 -11.90 -26.38
C LEU A 74 8.86 -13.04 -26.28
N ALA A 75 8.63 -14.15 -26.98
CA ALA A 75 9.55 -15.30 -27.02
C ALA A 75 10.89 -14.95 -27.69
N ALA A 76 10.86 -14.13 -28.75
CA ALA A 76 12.05 -13.64 -29.45
C ALA A 76 12.81 -12.53 -28.70
N GLY A 77 12.18 -11.86 -27.73
CA GLY A 77 12.80 -10.84 -26.90
C GLY A 77 13.81 -11.41 -25.88
N THR A 78 14.62 -10.53 -25.30
CA THR A 78 15.72 -10.88 -24.38
C THR A 78 15.53 -10.29 -22.99
N GLY A 79 16.23 -10.86 -22.00
CA GLY A 79 16.25 -10.36 -20.62
C GLY A 79 14.95 -10.59 -19.84
N PRO A 80 14.80 -9.92 -18.67
CA PRO A 80 13.60 -9.92 -17.85
C PRO A 80 12.37 -9.35 -18.58
N ILE A 81 11.18 -9.56 -18.01
CA ILE A 81 9.91 -9.07 -18.55
C ILE A 81 9.24 -8.17 -17.52
N ALA A 82 8.99 -6.91 -17.87
CA ALA A 82 8.19 -6.00 -17.07
C ALA A 82 6.70 -6.36 -17.16
N PHE A 83 6.02 -6.35 -16.01
CA PHE A 83 4.59 -6.62 -15.88
C PHE A 83 3.90 -5.56 -15.02
N ASP A 84 2.67 -5.22 -15.41
CA ASP A 84 1.69 -4.49 -14.59
C ASP A 84 0.26 -4.98 -14.91
N ALA A 85 -0.73 -4.64 -14.06
CA ALA A 85 -2.13 -4.98 -14.31
C ALA A 85 -3.13 -3.98 -13.70
N GLU A 86 -4.03 -3.46 -14.54
CA GLU A 86 -4.99 -2.44 -14.13
C GLU A 86 -6.35 -3.00 -13.68
N ARG A 87 -6.95 -2.34 -12.67
CA ARG A 87 -8.17 -2.80 -12.00
C ARG A 87 -9.20 -1.68 -11.85
N ALA A 88 -10.47 -1.99 -12.09
CA ALA A 88 -11.58 -1.05 -11.91
C ALA A 88 -11.99 -0.85 -10.42
N SER A 89 -11.00 -0.61 -9.56
CA SER A 89 -11.12 -0.47 -8.11
C SER A 89 -12.06 0.67 -7.72
N GLY A 90 -13.03 0.39 -6.84
CA GLY A 90 -14.05 1.37 -6.46
C GLY A 90 -15.17 1.58 -7.49
N TYR A 91 -15.11 0.93 -8.66
CA TYR A 91 -16.20 0.84 -9.64
C TYR A 91 -16.83 -0.55 -9.65
N ARG A 92 -15.99 -1.60 -9.67
CA ARG A 92 -16.37 -3.02 -9.75
C ARG A 92 -16.23 -3.76 -8.42
N TYR A 93 -16.83 -4.94 -8.36
CA TYR A 93 -16.68 -5.86 -7.23
C TYR A 93 -15.45 -6.75 -7.45
N SER A 94 -15.35 -7.33 -8.65
CA SER A 94 -14.20 -8.12 -9.09
C SER A 94 -12.90 -7.35 -8.91
N GLN A 95 -11.85 -8.01 -8.41
CA GLN A 95 -10.49 -7.48 -8.42
C GLN A 95 -9.66 -7.99 -9.61
N ARG A 96 -10.29 -8.71 -10.56
CA ARG A 96 -9.68 -9.13 -11.83
C ARG A 96 -9.03 -7.95 -12.56
N ALA A 97 -7.98 -8.26 -13.32
CA ALA A 97 -7.41 -7.31 -14.25
C ALA A 97 -8.42 -6.95 -15.35
N TYR A 98 -8.37 -5.70 -15.80
CA TYR A 98 -9.09 -5.17 -16.95
C TYR A 98 -8.12 -4.68 -18.06
N LEU A 99 -6.83 -4.61 -17.76
CA LEU A 99 -5.74 -4.53 -18.72
C LEU A 99 -4.55 -5.26 -18.09
N VAL A 100 -3.71 -5.91 -18.91
CA VAL A 100 -2.40 -6.43 -18.49
C VAL A 100 -1.36 -5.81 -19.40
N GLN A 101 -0.29 -5.28 -18.81
CA GLN A 101 0.78 -4.60 -19.51
C GLN A 101 2.05 -5.43 -19.42
N ILE A 102 2.72 -5.60 -20.56
CA ILE A 102 3.93 -6.43 -20.66
C ILE A 102 4.94 -5.69 -21.53
N ARG A 103 6.19 -5.60 -21.08
CA ARG A 103 7.30 -5.09 -21.91
C ARG A 103 8.53 -5.97 -21.78
N ARG A 104 9.18 -6.24 -22.92
CA ARG A 104 10.46 -6.98 -22.99
C ARG A 104 11.36 -6.36 -24.05
N GLN A 105 12.66 -6.34 -23.81
CA GLN A 105 13.66 -5.89 -24.79
C GLN A 105 13.51 -6.68 -26.10
N GLY A 106 13.44 -5.98 -27.24
CA GLY A 106 13.21 -6.58 -28.56
C GLY A 106 11.75 -6.94 -28.87
N ALA A 107 10.88 -7.04 -27.86
CA ALA A 107 9.44 -7.22 -28.06
C ALA A 107 8.66 -5.90 -28.08
N GLY A 108 9.12 -4.90 -27.32
CA GLY A 108 8.39 -3.64 -27.08
C GLY A 108 7.26 -3.79 -26.07
N THR A 109 6.40 -2.78 -25.95
CA THR A 109 5.25 -2.78 -25.02
C THR A 109 4.01 -3.41 -25.65
N ILE A 110 3.28 -4.21 -24.87
CA ILE A 110 2.06 -4.94 -25.22
C ILE A 110 0.99 -4.66 -24.16
N LEU A 111 -0.23 -4.33 -24.61
CA LEU A 111 -1.38 -4.06 -23.75
C LEU A 111 -2.49 -5.06 -24.08
N ILE A 112 -2.89 -5.92 -23.14
CA ILE A 112 -3.82 -7.03 -23.36
C ILE A 112 -5.15 -6.74 -22.66
N ASP A 113 -6.29 -6.94 -23.35
CA ASP A 113 -7.61 -6.94 -22.71
C ASP A 113 -8.00 -8.36 -22.24
N PRO A 114 -7.81 -8.72 -20.95
CA PRO A 114 -8.19 -10.04 -20.43
C PRO A 114 -9.71 -10.29 -20.40
N VAL A 115 -10.54 -9.27 -20.63
CA VAL A 115 -12.01 -9.44 -20.74
C VAL A 115 -12.39 -9.96 -22.13
N ALA A 116 -11.63 -9.58 -23.15
CA ALA A 116 -11.76 -10.12 -24.51
C ALA A 116 -10.97 -11.44 -24.69
N LEU A 117 -9.81 -11.53 -24.02
CA LEU A 117 -8.86 -12.65 -24.09
C LEU A 117 -8.73 -13.36 -22.73
N PRO A 118 -9.72 -14.19 -22.34
CA PRO A 118 -9.74 -14.85 -21.03
C PRO A 118 -8.79 -16.06 -20.90
N ASP A 119 -8.20 -16.53 -22.01
CA ASP A 119 -7.21 -17.59 -22.03
C ASP A 119 -5.84 -17.01 -22.42
N LEU A 120 -4.93 -17.00 -21.45
CA LEU A 120 -3.55 -16.53 -21.59
C LEU A 120 -2.53 -17.67 -21.44
N THR A 121 -2.94 -18.93 -21.67
CA THR A 121 -2.08 -20.10 -21.48
C THR A 121 -0.82 -20.05 -22.35
N SER A 122 -0.95 -19.71 -23.64
CA SER A 122 0.20 -19.59 -24.55
C SER A 122 1.16 -18.48 -24.14
N LEU A 123 0.65 -17.41 -23.53
CA LEU A 123 1.46 -16.33 -22.98
C LEU A 123 2.23 -16.82 -21.74
N GLN A 124 1.57 -17.54 -20.83
CA GLN A 124 2.20 -18.12 -19.63
C GLN A 124 3.36 -19.07 -19.97
N GLU A 125 3.23 -19.89 -21.01
CA GLU A 125 4.29 -20.79 -21.48
C GLU A 125 5.58 -20.06 -21.87
N VAL A 126 5.46 -18.86 -22.46
CA VAL A 126 6.59 -18.02 -22.87
C VAL A 126 7.15 -17.18 -21.72
N VAL A 127 6.28 -16.54 -20.93
CA VAL A 127 6.72 -15.56 -19.92
C VAL A 127 7.03 -16.18 -18.57
N GLY A 128 6.35 -17.25 -18.16
CA GLY A 128 6.49 -17.90 -16.87
C GLY A 128 7.92 -18.36 -16.50
N PRO A 129 8.72 -18.91 -17.43
CA PRO A 129 10.11 -19.29 -17.17
C PRO A 129 11.10 -18.12 -17.03
N THR A 130 10.70 -16.90 -17.39
CA THR A 130 11.57 -15.71 -17.34
C THR A 130 11.40 -14.98 -16.00
N GLU A 131 12.40 -14.20 -15.59
CA GLU A 131 12.24 -13.26 -14.46
C GLU A 131 11.22 -12.17 -14.79
N TRP A 132 10.21 -12.03 -13.94
CA TRP A 132 9.25 -10.94 -14.04
C TRP A 132 9.70 -9.77 -13.17
N VAL A 133 9.61 -8.56 -13.70
CA VAL A 133 9.80 -7.33 -12.96
C VAL A 133 8.46 -6.68 -12.73
N LEU A 134 8.11 -6.43 -11.47
CA LEU A 134 6.90 -5.71 -11.09
C LEU A 134 7.25 -4.56 -10.15
N HIS A 135 6.31 -3.65 -9.99
CA HIS A 135 6.32 -2.65 -8.93
C HIS A 135 5.25 -2.99 -7.90
N ALA A 136 5.62 -3.22 -6.63
CA ALA A 136 4.69 -3.58 -5.57
C ALA A 136 3.89 -4.87 -5.85
N ALA A 137 4.55 -5.89 -6.41
CA ALA A 137 4.03 -7.13 -7.00
C ALA A 137 2.88 -7.81 -6.21
N SER A 138 2.88 -7.70 -4.88
CA SER A 138 1.80 -8.22 -4.02
C SER A 138 0.42 -7.58 -4.23
N GLN A 139 0.32 -6.52 -5.05
CA GLN A 139 -0.94 -5.90 -5.48
C GLN A 139 -1.52 -6.59 -6.73
N ASP A 140 -0.67 -6.98 -7.68
CA ASP A 140 -1.06 -7.38 -9.04
C ASP A 140 -1.01 -8.90 -9.27
N LEU A 141 -0.05 -9.59 -8.63
CA LEU A 141 0.05 -11.05 -8.67
C LEU A 141 -1.28 -11.78 -8.37
N PRO A 142 -2.15 -11.34 -7.43
CA PRO A 142 -3.44 -11.98 -7.22
C PRO A 142 -4.36 -11.94 -8.46
N CYS A 143 -4.40 -10.83 -9.20
CA CYS A 143 -5.26 -10.72 -10.39
C CYS A 143 -4.62 -11.27 -11.66
N LEU A 144 -3.29 -11.36 -11.73
CA LEU A 144 -2.56 -12.11 -12.75
C LEU A 144 -2.77 -13.63 -12.55
N ALA A 145 -2.71 -14.11 -11.29
CA ALA A 145 -3.00 -15.50 -10.95
C ALA A 145 -4.43 -15.94 -11.31
N GLU A 146 -5.42 -15.04 -11.23
CA GLU A 146 -6.80 -15.30 -11.72
C GLU A 146 -6.85 -15.56 -13.24
N LEU A 147 -5.83 -15.14 -14.00
CA LEU A 147 -5.68 -15.35 -15.45
C LEU A 147 -4.73 -16.52 -15.80
N GLY A 148 -4.27 -17.28 -14.81
CA GLY A 148 -3.27 -18.35 -14.98
C GLY A 148 -1.84 -17.85 -15.19
N LEU A 149 -1.59 -16.55 -14.98
CA LEU A 149 -0.28 -15.93 -15.11
C LEU A 149 0.49 -16.03 -13.78
N HIS A 150 1.64 -16.71 -13.79
CA HIS A 150 2.49 -16.95 -12.61
C HIS A 150 4.00 -16.80 -12.90
N PRO A 151 4.77 -16.02 -12.11
CA PRO A 151 6.22 -15.92 -12.24
C PRO A 151 6.95 -17.14 -11.65
N THR A 152 8.02 -17.61 -12.31
CA THR A 152 9.00 -18.54 -11.70
C THR A 152 10.10 -17.79 -10.94
N SER A 153 10.47 -16.59 -11.40
CA SER A 153 11.36 -15.66 -10.70
C SER A 153 10.74 -14.25 -10.73
N LEU A 154 10.99 -13.47 -9.68
CA LEU A 154 10.40 -12.15 -9.46
C LEU A 154 11.48 -11.16 -9.01
N PHE A 155 11.37 -9.93 -9.51
CA PHE A 155 12.02 -8.75 -8.96
C PHE A 155 10.95 -7.69 -8.65
N ASP A 156 10.77 -7.33 -7.37
CA ASP A 156 9.84 -6.28 -6.95
C ASP A 156 10.61 -4.97 -6.68
N THR A 157 10.43 -3.99 -7.55
CA THR A 157 11.14 -2.70 -7.51
C THR A 157 10.72 -1.81 -6.32
N GLU A 158 9.49 -1.93 -5.82
CA GLU A 158 9.02 -1.19 -4.62
C GLU A 158 9.72 -1.74 -3.37
N LEU A 159 9.74 -3.06 -3.24
CA LEU A 159 10.38 -3.76 -2.14
C LEU A 159 11.91 -3.61 -2.17
N ALA A 160 12.53 -3.64 -3.36
CA ALA A 160 13.94 -3.28 -3.51
C ALA A 160 14.23 -1.87 -2.96
N GLY A 161 13.42 -0.87 -3.34
CA GLY A 161 13.52 0.48 -2.80
C GLY A 161 13.38 0.56 -1.27
N ARG A 162 12.45 -0.20 -0.68
CA ARG A 162 12.30 -0.29 0.78
C ARG A 162 13.49 -0.95 1.47
N LEU A 163 14.04 -2.02 0.90
CA LEU A 163 15.26 -2.67 1.43
C LEU A 163 16.49 -1.76 1.31
N LEU A 164 16.58 -0.95 0.25
CA LEU A 164 17.62 0.07 0.07
C LEU A 164 17.47 1.29 1.00
N GLY A 165 16.31 1.46 1.65
CA GLY A 165 16.04 2.53 2.61
C GLY A 165 15.54 3.83 1.97
N TYR A 166 14.95 3.78 0.78
CA TYR A 166 14.37 4.97 0.16
C TYR A 166 13.05 5.39 0.85
N GLU A 167 12.87 6.70 1.04
CA GLU A 167 11.70 7.27 1.74
C GLU A 167 10.41 7.22 0.90
N ARG A 168 10.52 7.43 -0.41
CA ARG A 168 9.41 7.39 -1.38
C ARG A 168 9.65 6.23 -2.33
N VAL A 169 8.82 5.20 -2.25
CA VAL A 169 9.02 3.93 -2.98
C VAL A 169 7.98 3.65 -4.07
N GLY A 170 7.05 4.58 -4.34
CA GLY A 170 6.10 4.43 -5.45
C GLY A 170 6.76 4.70 -6.81
N LEU A 171 6.30 4.01 -7.86
CA LEU A 171 6.95 3.91 -9.17
C LEU A 171 7.50 5.23 -9.72
N GLY A 172 6.66 6.27 -9.85
CA GLY A 172 7.10 7.58 -10.35
C GLY A 172 8.23 8.21 -9.53
N ALA A 173 8.23 8.05 -8.21
CA ALA A 173 9.30 8.56 -7.34
C ALA A 173 10.58 7.71 -7.42
N MET A 174 10.45 6.41 -7.70
CA MET A 174 11.58 5.51 -7.95
C MET A 174 12.26 5.82 -9.30
N VAL A 175 11.47 5.95 -10.37
CA VAL A 175 11.94 6.31 -11.71
C VAL A 175 12.58 7.70 -11.71
N GLU A 176 11.98 8.69 -11.04
CA GLU A 176 12.54 10.03 -10.85
C GLU A 176 13.90 9.99 -10.14
N ARG A 177 13.99 9.25 -9.01
CA ARG A 177 15.20 9.18 -8.18
C ARG A 177 16.35 8.38 -8.80
N VAL A 178 16.04 7.24 -9.43
CA VAL A 178 17.04 6.25 -9.85
C VAL A 178 17.44 6.42 -11.32
N LEU A 179 16.50 6.86 -12.17
CA LEU A 179 16.70 6.99 -13.62
C LEU A 179 16.65 8.45 -14.10
N GLY A 180 16.19 9.40 -13.29
CA GLY A 180 16.11 10.81 -13.64
C GLY A 180 14.92 11.19 -14.54
N PHE A 181 13.92 10.32 -14.68
CA PHE A 181 12.72 10.58 -15.50
C PHE A 181 11.49 10.89 -14.64
N ALA A 182 10.68 11.87 -15.05
CA ALA A 182 9.40 12.17 -14.41
C ALA A 182 8.26 11.50 -15.19
N LEU A 183 7.54 10.57 -14.54
CA LEU A 183 6.28 10.02 -15.04
C LEU A 183 5.11 10.97 -14.73
N GLU A 184 4.17 11.13 -15.67
CA GLU A 184 2.95 11.91 -15.41
C GLU A 184 2.04 11.22 -14.39
N LYS A 185 1.42 12.02 -13.51
CA LYS A 185 0.45 11.53 -12.52
C LYS A 185 -0.92 11.32 -13.21
N GLY A 186 -1.16 10.11 -13.68
CA GLY A 186 -2.38 9.73 -14.40
C GLY A 186 -3.21 8.63 -13.73
N HIS A 187 -4.44 8.50 -14.23
CA HIS A 187 -5.34 7.33 -14.39
C HIS A 187 -5.43 6.14 -13.40
N SER A 188 -4.60 6.00 -12.38
CA SER A 188 -4.65 4.92 -11.35
C SER A 188 -5.99 4.78 -10.58
N ALA A 189 -6.89 5.77 -10.66
CA ALA A 189 -8.24 5.74 -10.08
C ALA A 189 -9.37 5.72 -11.15
N ALA A 190 -9.04 5.34 -12.39
CA ALA A 190 -9.98 5.27 -13.51
C ALA A 190 -10.92 4.05 -13.42
N ASP A 191 -12.05 4.11 -14.14
CA ASP A 191 -12.89 2.94 -14.35
C ASP A 191 -12.34 2.10 -15.51
N TRP A 192 -11.28 1.34 -15.26
CA TRP A 192 -10.62 0.46 -16.24
C TRP A 192 -11.55 -0.59 -16.89
N SER A 193 -12.80 -0.74 -16.41
CA SER A 193 -13.84 -1.52 -17.10
C SER A 193 -14.49 -0.79 -18.28
N THR A 194 -14.09 0.44 -18.56
CA THR A 194 -14.54 1.25 -19.71
C THR A 194 -14.04 0.64 -21.02
N ARG A 195 -14.91 0.59 -22.05
CA ARG A 195 -14.58 0.14 -23.41
C ARG A 195 -15.22 1.05 -24.47
N PRO A 196 -14.50 1.45 -25.53
CA PRO A 196 -13.05 1.29 -25.71
C PRO A 196 -12.26 2.06 -24.64
N LEU A 197 -11.03 1.64 -24.37
CA LEU A 197 -10.14 2.36 -23.45
C LEU A 197 -9.66 3.68 -24.11
N PRO A 198 -9.70 4.83 -23.41
CA PRO A 198 -9.16 6.08 -23.93
C PRO A 198 -7.64 6.03 -24.13
N GLU A 199 -7.15 6.60 -25.22
CA GLU A 199 -5.71 6.66 -25.52
C GLU A 199 -4.84 7.24 -24.39
N PRO A 200 -5.23 8.29 -23.64
CA PRO A 200 -4.47 8.74 -22.47
C PRO A 200 -4.28 7.68 -21.37
N TRP A 201 -5.22 6.74 -21.25
CA TRP A 201 -5.10 5.63 -20.30
C TRP A 201 -4.14 4.56 -20.85
N LEU A 202 -4.15 4.30 -22.15
CA LEU A 202 -3.20 3.37 -22.80
C LEU A 202 -1.77 3.88 -22.73
N ARG A 203 -1.56 5.19 -22.92
CA ARG A 203 -0.28 5.88 -22.71
C ARG A 203 0.22 5.69 -21.28
N TYR A 204 -0.62 6.02 -20.30
CA TYR A 204 -0.31 5.83 -18.87
C TYR A 204 0.08 4.37 -18.57
N ALA A 205 -0.74 3.41 -19.00
CA ALA A 205 -0.50 1.99 -18.80
C ALA A 205 0.79 1.49 -19.45
N ALA A 206 1.14 2.00 -20.64
CA ALA A 206 2.40 1.67 -21.32
C ALA A 206 3.62 2.25 -20.59
N LEU A 207 3.51 3.46 -20.03
CA LEU A 207 4.58 4.13 -19.27
C LEU A 207 4.91 3.43 -17.95
N ASP A 208 3.93 2.81 -17.26
CA ASP A 208 4.16 2.11 -15.99
C ASP A 208 5.04 0.84 -16.15
N VAL A 209 5.17 0.28 -17.37
CA VAL A 209 6.14 -0.79 -17.70
C VAL A 209 7.35 -0.32 -18.50
N GLU A 210 7.36 0.92 -19.01
CA GLU A 210 8.32 1.40 -20.03
C GLU A 210 9.78 1.35 -19.58
N LEU A 211 10.05 1.74 -18.34
CA LEU A 211 11.39 1.85 -17.72
C LEU A 211 11.62 0.83 -16.59
N LEU A 212 10.74 -0.18 -16.46
CA LEU A 212 10.70 -1.01 -15.26
C LEU A 212 11.88 -2.01 -15.22
N VAL A 213 12.39 -2.45 -16.37
CA VAL A 213 13.59 -3.32 -16.46
C VAL A 213 14.85 -2.52 -16.12
N GLU A 214 14.98 -1.31 -16.67
CA GLU A 214 16.08 -0.38 -16.40
C GLU A 214 16.12 0.01 -14.92
N LEU A 215 14.95 0.23 -14.31
CA LEU A 215 14.83 0.46 -12.86
C LEU A 215 15.33 -0.77 -12.08
N ARG A 216 14.93 -1.99 -12.48
CA ARG A 216 15.39 -3.24 -11.87
C ARG A 216 16.90 -3.43 -11.96
N ASP A 217 17.52 -3.14 -13.10
CA ASP A 217 18.97 -3.29 -13.27
C ASP A 217 19.76 -2.31 -12.36
N ARG A 218 19.28 -1.07 -12.22
CA ARG A 218 19.90 -0.09 -11.32
C ARG A 218 19.70 -0.45 -9.85
N LEU A 219 18.52 -0.96 -9.48
CA LEU A 219 18.24 -1.41 -8.11
C LEU A 219 18.98 -2.71 -7.75
N GLU A 220 19.17 -3.66 -8.68
CA GLU A 220 20.01 -4.84 -8.43
C GLU A 220 21.46 -4.42 -8.16
N ALA A 221 22.01 -3.49 -8.94
CA ALA A 221 23.36 -2.96 -8.72
C ALA A 221 23.53 -2.32 -7.33
N GLU A 222 22.58 -1.48 -6.88
CA GLU A 222 22.61 -0.89 -5.54
C GLU A 222 22.39 -1.95 -4.42
N LEU A 223 21.57 -2.98 -4.66
CA LEU A 223 21.38 -4.09 -3.72
C LEU A 223 22.65 -4.95 -3.58
N VAL A 224 23.45 -5.11 -4.65
CA VAL A 224 24.76 -5.77 -4.61
C VAL A 224 25.78 -4.89 -3.89
N GLU A 225 25.86 -3.60 -4.22
CA GLU A 225 26.79 -2.65 -3.58
C GLU A 225 26.57 -2.55 -2.06
N ARG A 226 25.31 -2.66 -1.60
CA ARG A 226 24.95 -2.58 -0.18
C ARG A 226 24.86 -3.95 0.52
N ASP A 227 25.28 -5.04 -0.11
CA ASP A 227 25.22 -6.43 0.41
C ASP A 227 23.80 -6.87 0.85
N LYS A 228 22.78 -6.44 0.12
CA LYS A 228 21.35 -6.71 0.37
C LYS A 228 20.70 -7.61 -0.68
N ILE A 229 21.40 -7.99 -1.74
CA ILE A 229 20.85 -8.83 -2.82
C ILE A 229 20.34 -10.19 -2.31
N ALA A 230 20.98 -10.77 -1.29
CA ALA A 230 20.53 -12.01 -0.65
C ALA A 230 19.19 -11.82 0.09
N PHE A 231 18.96 -10.65 0.69
CA PHE A 231 17.70 -10.32 1.36
C PHE A 231 16.60 -10.18 0.31
N ALA A 232 16.83 -9.37 -0.72
CA ALA A 232 15.90 -9.12 -1.81
C ALA A 232 15.44 -10.42 -2.49
N ARG A 233 16.37 -11.33 -2.83
CA ARG A 233 16.05 -12.64 -3.43
C ARG A 233 15.15 -13.49 -2.53
N GLN A 234 15.39 -13.52 -1.21
CA GLN A 234 14.53 -14.24 -0.26
C GLN A 234 13.14 -13.59 -0.13
N GLU A 235 13.06 -12.27 -0.14
CA GLU A 235 11.78 -11.55 -0.11
C GLU A 235 10.95 -11.77 -1.38
N PHE A 236 11.57 -11.67 -2.57
CA PHE A 236 10.87 -11.86 -3.85
C PHE A 236 10.38 -13.30 -4.02
N ALA A 237 11.20 -14.29 -3.65
CA ALA A 237 10.79 -15.70 -3.64
C ALA A 237 9.61 -15.94 -2.67
N ALA A 238 9.60 -15.29 -1.50
CA ALA A 238 8.49 -15.37 -0.55
C ALA A 238 7.20 -14.72 -1.08
N ILE A 239 7.30 -13.65 -1.89
CA ILE A 239 6.14 -13.04 -2.56
C ILE A 239 5.62 -13.93 -3.68
N ALA A 240 6.49 -14.47 -4.55
CA ALA A 240 6.10 -15.34 -5.66
C ALA A 240 5.45 -16.65 -5.18
N ALA A 241 5.92 -17.20 -4.05
CA ALA A 241 5.37 -18.41 -3.43
C ALA A 241 4.18 -18.16 -2.48
N ALA A 242 3.75 -16.90 -2.29
CA ALA A 242 2.69 -16.58 -1.33
C ALA A 242 1.31 -17.09 -1.83
N PRO A 243 0.55 -17.84 -0.99
CA PRO A 243 -0.79 -18.24 -1.36
C PRO A 243 -1.75 -17.03 -1.43
N PRO A 244 -2.86 -17.12 -2.19
CA PRO A 244 -3.90 -16.10 -2.21
C PRO A 244 -4.38 -15.76 -0.79
N ARG A 245 -4.51 -14.46 -0.50
CA ARG A 245 -4.92 -13.98 0.83
C ARG A 245 -6.32 -14.48 1.18
N GLU A 246 -6.44 -15.21 2.28
CA GLU A 246 -7.73 -15.68 2.80
C GLU A 246 -8.68 -14.49 3.09
N PRO A 247 -9.97 -14.59 2.73
CA PRO A 247 -10.97 -13.62 3.15
C PRO A 247 -11.06 -13.52 4.67
N ARG A 248 -11.15 -12.30 5.22
CA ARG A 248 -11.38 -12.10 6.66
C ARG A 248 -12.69 -12.76 7.08
N ALA A 249 -12.71 -13.38 8.26
CA ALA A 249 -13.90 -14.04 8.81
C ALA A 249 -15.09 -13.08 9.05
N GLU A 250 -14.83 -11.86 9.53
CA GLU A 250 -15.88 -10.84 9.78
C GLU A 250 -15.56 -9.50 9.08
N PRO A 251 -15.60 -9.44 7.73
CA PRO A 251 -15.19 -8.26 6.96
C PRO A 251 -16.14 -7.08 7.17
N TRP A 252 -17.41 -7.37 7.52
CA TRP A 252 -18.43 -6.40 7.89
C TRP A 252 -18.02 -5.48 9.05
N ARG A 253 -17.07 -5.89 9.89
CA ARG A 253 -16.55 -5.07 10.99
C ARG A 253 -15.71 -3.87 10.55
N ARG A 254 -15.31 -3.79 9.28
CA ARG A 254 -14.66 -2.59 8.71
C ARG A 254 -15.64 -1.52 8.21
N THR A 255 -16.96 -1.71 8.41
CA THR A 255 -17.98 -0.70 8.05
C THR A 255 -17.69 0.63 8.75
N SER A 256 -17.54 1.69 7.96
CA SER A 256 -17.21 3.03 8.44
C SER A 256 -18.26 3.55 9.44
N GLY A 257 -17.81 3.93 10.63
CA GLY A 257 -18.70 4.40 11.71
C GLY A 257 -19.35 3.28 12.55
N ILE A 258 -18.95 2.02 12.39
CA ILE A 258 -19.46 0.88 13.18
C ILE A 258 -19.35 1.07 14.70
N HIS A 259 -18.40 1.85 15.19
CA HIS A 259 -18.25 2.18 16.62
C HIS A 259 -19.49 2.89 17.22
N ARG A 260 -20.40 3.41 16.38
CA ARG A 260 -21.69 3.98 16.81
C ARG A 260 -22.75 2.90 17.11
N ALA A 261 -22.58 1.66 16.63
CA ALA A 261 -23.41 0.53 16.98
C ALA A 261 -22.98 -0.02 18.36
N ARG A 262 -23.64 0.42 19.42
CA ARG A 262 -23.26 0.13 20.82
C ARG A 262 -23.84 -1.18 21.35
N THR A 263 -24.84 -1.77 20.69
CA THR A 263 -25.47 -3.03 21.13
C THR A 263 -25.16 -4.19 20.19
N ARG A 264 -25.15 -5.42 20.72
CA ARG A 264 -25.01 -6.66 19.92
C ARG A 264 -26.09 -6.76 18.82
N ARG A 265 -27.29 -6.22 19.08
CA ARG A 265 -28.41 -6.13 18.15
C ARG A 265 -28.14 -5.15 16.99
N GLN A 266 -27.60 -3.96 17.28
CA GLN A 266 -27.15 -3.03 16.23
C GLN A 266 -26.00 -3.61 15.41
N LEU A 267 -25.04 -4.31 16.04
CA LEU A 267 -23.97 -5.02 15.32
C LEU A 267 -24.51 -6.13 14.40
N ALA A 268 -25.54 -6.87 14.83
CA ALA A 268 -26.22 -7.83 13.96
C ALA A 268 -26.88 -7.16 12.76
N ALA A 269 -27.50 -5.98 12.94
CA ALA A 269 -28.12 -5.23 11.85
C ALA A 269 -27.07 -4.67 10.87
N VAL A 270 -25.92 -4.19 11.36
CA VAL A 270 -24.76 -3.84 10.48
C VAL A 270 -24.29 -5.06 9.70
N ARG A 271 -24.12 -6.23 10.35
CA ARG A 271 -23.72 -7.49 9.71
C ARG A 271 -24.68 -7.88 8.59
N ALA A 272 -25.99 -7.92 8.87
CA ALA A 272 -27.00 -8.32 7.89
C ALA A 272 -27.10 -7.34 6.70
N MET A 273 -27.09 -6.03 6.97
CA MET A 273 -27.09 -5.00 5.91
C MET A 273 -25.82 -5.07 5.05
N TRP A 274 -24.66 -5.30 5.66
CA TRP A 274 -23.40 -5.50 4.94
C TRP A 274 -23.44 -6.76 4.06
N GLN A 275 -23.97 -7.89 4.57
CA GLN A 275 -24.08 -9.15 3.83
C GLN A 275 -25.06 -9.03 2.65
N ALA A 276 -26.21 -8.37 2.86
CA ALA A 276 -27.15 -8.07 1.78
C ALA A 276 -26.50 -7.19 0.70
N ARG A 277 -25.69 -6.21 1.11
CA ARG A 277 -24.94 -5.35 0.17
C ARG A 277 -23.89 -6.14 -0.60
N ASP A 278 -23.09 -6.97 0.06
CA ASP A 278 -22.05 -7.79 -0.58
C ASP A 278 -22.66 -8.73 -1.63
N LYS A 279 -23.79 -9.37 -1.31
CA LYS A 279 -24.53 -10.20 -2.27
C LYS A 279 -24.94 -9.40 -3.51
N VAL A 280 -25.55 -8.23 -3.35
CA VAL A 280 -25.98 -7.38 -4.48
C VAL A 280 -24.79 -6.82 -5.27
N ALA A 281 -23.69 -6.49 -4.59
CA ALA A 281 -22.44 -6.00 -5.17
C ALA A 281 -21.77 -7.07 -6.05
N ARG A 282 -21.65 -8.29 -5.52
CA ARG A 282 -21.11 -9.46 -6.24
C ARG A 282 -21.95 -9.84 -7.45
N THR A 283 -23.27 -10.00 -7.29
CA THR A 283 -24.17 -10.40 -8.38
C THR A 283 -24.20 -9.39 -9.54
N ARG A 284 -23.90 -8.11 -9.28
CA ARG A 284 -23.97 -7.04 -10.29
C ARG A 284 -22.61 -6.54 -10.77
N ASP A 285 -21.53 -7.11 -10.25
CA ASP A 285 -20.15 -6.61 -10.38
C ASP A 285 -20.05 -5.08 -10.22
N LEU A 286 -20.41 -4.61 -9.02
CA LEU A 286 -20.35 -3.21 -8.62
C LEU A 286 -19.65 -3.08 -7.26
N ALA A 287 -18.77 -2.09 -7.12
CA ALA A 287 -18.12 -1.80 -5.85
C ALA A 287 -19.16 -1.60 -4.72
N PRO A 288 -18.99 -2.20 -3.53
CA PRO A 288 -20.02 -2.19 -2.48
C PRO A 288 -20.54 -0.79 -2.12
N GLY A 289 -19.66 0.22 -2.06
CA GLY A 289 -20.05 1.61 -1.79
C GLY A 289 -20.99 2.22 -2.84
N ARG A 290 -20.94 1.76 -4.10
CA ARG A 290 -21.86 2.18 -5.18
C ARG A 290 -23.22 1.47 -5.12
N VAL A 291 -23.32 0.36 -4.40
CA VAL A 291 -24.59 -0.33 -4.11
C VAL A 291 -25.28 0.33 -2.93
N LEU A 292 -24.57 0.48 -1.81
CA LEU A 292 -25.08 1.14 -0.60
C LEU A 292 -23.88 1.65 0.25
N PRO A 293 -23.70 2.97 0.43
CA PRO A 293 -22.60 3.50 1.24
C PRO A 293 -22.64 3.04 2.70
N ASP A 294 -21.48 2.91 3.36
CA ASP A 294 -21.39 2.56 4.79
C ASP A 294 -22.21 3.50 5.67
N GLY A 295 -22.19 4.81 5.38
CA GLY A 295 -23.00 5.80 6.09
C GLY A 295 -24.50 5.50 6.03
N ALA A 296 -25.00 4.98 4.90
CA ALA A 296 -26.41 4.61 4.73
C ALA A 296 -26.78 3.33 5.50
N ILE A 297 -25.86 2.36 5.59
CA ILE A 297 -26.01 1.20 6.49
C ILE A 297 -26.15 1.70 7.94
N MET A 298 -25.21 2.54 8.39
CA MET A 298 -25.22 3.04 9.77
C MET A 298 -26.46 3.89 10.07
N ASP A 299 -26.90 4.75 9.15
CA ASP A 299 -28.11 5.56 9.31
C ASP A 299 -29.37 4.70 9.46
N ALA A 300 -29.52 3.65 8.65
CA ALA A 300 -30.65 2.73 8.75
C ALA A 300 -30.63 1.93 10.07
N VAL A 301 -29.46 1.46 10.50
CA VAL A 301 -29.29 0.74 11.77
C VAL A 301 -29.56 1.63 12.99
N LEU A 302 -29.10 2.88 12.97
CA LEU A 302 -29.26 3.81 14.10
C LEU A 302 -30.69 4.38 14.20
N LYS A 303 -31.38 4.56 13.06
CA LYS A 303 -32.76 5.08 13.02
C LYS A 303 -33.83 3.97 13.15
N ALA A 304 -33.45 2.70 12.98
CA ALA A 304 -34.30 1.51 13.16
C ALA A 304 -35.72 1.66 12.55
N PRO A 305 -35.85 1.89 11.23
CA PRO A 305 -37.15 2.07 10.59
C PRO A 305 -38.02 0.80 10.75
N ALA A 306 -39.30 1.00 11.08
CA ALA A 306 -40.24 -0.11 11.30
C ALA A 306 -40.68 -0.82 10.00
N ASP A 307 -40.66 -0.11 8.87
CA ASP A 307 -41.15 -0.60 7.58
C ASP A 307 -40.40 0.04 6.38
N VAL A 308 -40.74 -0.44 5.17
CA VAL A 308 -40.16 0.04 3.90
C VAL A 308 -40.48 1.52 3.63
N ALA A 309 -41.62 2.03 4.08
CA ALA A 309 -41.99 3.44 3.92
C ALA A 309 -41.13 4.34 4.84
N ALA A 310 -40.85 3.91 6.07
CA ALA A 310 -39.93 4.56 6.98
C ALA A 310 -38.49 4.52 6.48
N LEU A 311 -38.04 3.37 5.95
CA LEU A 311 -36.70 3.23 5.37
C LEU A 311 -36.52 4.19 4.17
N THR A 312 -37.49 4.25 3.26
CA THR A 312 -37.40 5.09 2.04
C THR A 312 -37.53 6.59 2.29
N ARG A 313 -37.94 7.03 3.49
CA ARG A 313 -37.83 8.43 3.94
C ARG A 313 -36.39 8.85 4.30
N LEU A 314 -35.46 7.91 4.45
CA LEU A 314 -34.06 8.24 4.71
C LEU A 314 -33.37 8.73 3.42
N PRO A 315 -32.50 9.76 3.46
CA PRO A 315 -32.00 10.45 2.26
C PRO A 315 -31.46 9.53 1.17
N VAL A 316 -30.55 8.61 1.51
CA VAL A 316 -29.94 7.69 0.54
C VAL A 316 -30.94 6.66 -0.01
N PHE A 317 -31.93 6.25 0.78
CA PHE A 317 -32.92 5.23 0.40
C PHE A 317 -34.08 5.79 -0.43
N SER A 318 -34.27 7.12 -0.42
CA SER A 318 -35.24 7.80 -1.29
C SER A 318 -34.87 7.74 -2.78
N GLY A 319 -33.57 7.58 -3.09
CA GLY A 319 -33.05 7.58 -4.46
C GLY A 319 -33.59 6.44 -5.33
N PRO A 320 -33.99 6.67 -6.60
CA PRO A 320 -34.69 5.67 -7.44
C PRO A 320 -33.97 4.33 -7.63
N LYS A 321 -32.62 4.31 -7.59
CA LYS A 321 -31.83 3.08 -7.69
C LYS A 321 -31.93 2.22 -6.42
N ILE A 322 -31.86 2.83 -5.25
CA ILE A 322 -31.85 2.13 -3.94
C ILE A 322 -33.28 1.80 -3.50
N ARG A 323 -34.26 2.67 -3.80
CA ARG A 323 -35.68 2.44 -3.54
C ARG A 323 -36.22 1.15 -4.16
N ARG A 324 -35.74 0.76 -5.35
CA ARG A 324 -36.09 -0.53 -6.00
C ARG A 324 -35.62 -1.78 -5.22
N SER A 325 -34.65 -1.63 -4.33
CA SER A 325 -34.15 -2.70 -3.46
C SER A 325 -34.50 -2.47 -1.98
N ALA A 326 -35.41 -1.53 -1.67
CA ALA A 326 -35.76 -1.17 -0.30
C ALA A 326 -36.31 -2.36 0.51
N GLN A 327 -37.03 -3.28 -0.14
CA GLN A 327 -37.47 -4.54 0.47
C GLN A 327 -36.28 -5.39 0.95
N THR A 328 -35.26 -5.59 0.10
CA THR A 328 -34.02 -6.34 0.43
C THR A 328 -33.31 -5.77 1.65
N TRP A 329 -33.25 -4.44 1.77
CA TRP A 329 -32.65 -3.76 2.92
C TRP A 329 -33.52 -3.90 4.18
N MET A 330 -34.84 -3.80 4.04
CA MET A 330 -35.77 -3.98 5.17
C MET A 330 -35.75 -5.41 5.71
N ASP A 331 -35.61 -6.42 4.84
CA ASP A 331 -35.50 -7.82 5.21
C ASP A 331 -34.16 -8.14 5.91
N ALA A 332 -33.08 -7.45 5.53
CA ALA A 332 -31.80 -7.51 6.25
C ALA A 332 -31.92 -6.91 7.67
N LEU A 333 -32.68 -5.82 7.85
CA LEU A 333 -32.95 -5.27 9.18
C LEU A 333 -33.87 -6.16 10.02
N ARG A 334 -34.95 -6.71 9.45
CA ARG A 334 -35.88 -7.64 10.13
C ARG A 334 -35.17 -8.90 10.60
N SER A 335 -34.45 -9.58 9.71
CA SER A 335 -33.72 -10.81 10.06
C SER A 335 -32.73 -10.58 11.21
N ALA A 336 -32.05 -9.43 11.27
CA ALA A 336 -31.19 -9.08 12.40
C ALA A 336 -31.95 -8.77 13.71
N ALA A 337 -33.16 -8.22 13.61
CA ALA A 337 -34.03 -8.00 14.75
C ALA A 337 -34.56 -9.32 15.33
N GLU A 338 -34.87 -10.30 14.48
CA GLU A 338 -35.44 -11.61 14.81
C GLU A 338 -34.44 -12.64 15.38
N LEU A 339 -33.12 -12.37 15.30
CA LEU A 339 -32.08 -13.30 15.80
C LEU A 339 -32.22 -13.61 17.31
N PRO A 340 -32.02 -14.87 17.74
CA PRO A 340 -31.83 -15.18 19.16
C PRO A 340 -30.62 -14.47 19.77
N GLU A 341 -30.67 -14.15 21.07
CA GLU A 341 -29.53 -13.54 21.80
C GLU A 341 -28.23 -14.37 21.73
N SER A 342 -28.34 -15.68 21.55
CA SER A 342 -27.20 -16.59 21.35
C SER A 342 -26.52 -16.43 19.98
N GLN A 343 -27.22 -15.90 18.97
CA GLN A 343 -26.73 -15.74 17.59
C GLN A 343 -26.26 -14.32 17.24
N LEU A 344 -26.44 -13.37 18.17
CA LEU A 344 -25.92 -12.01 17.98
C LEU A 344 -24.38 -11.98 18.06
N PRO A 345 -23.71 -11.17 17.23
CA PRO A 345 -22.25 -11.08 17.22
C PRO A 345 -21.70 -10.58 18.56
N SER A 346 -20.47 -10.98 18.87
CA SER A 346 -19.70 -10.42 19.99
C SER A 346 -19.33 -8.96 19.72
N THR A 347 -19.28 -8.14 20.77
CA THR A 347 -18.74 -6.77 20.74
C THR A 347 -17.22 -6.75 20.57
N ALA A 348 -16.52 -7.78 21.04
CA ALA A 348 -15.05 -7.85 21.03
C ALA A 348 -14.41 -8.14 19.66
N GLY A 349 -15.22 -8.49 18.65
CA GLY A 349 -14.73 -9.04 17.39
C GLY A 349 -14.73 -10.58 17.38
N PRO A 350 -14.33 -11.21 16.26
CA PRO A 350 -13.65 -12.49 16.38
C PRO A 350 -12.34 -12.24 17.16
N GLY A 351 -11.95 -13.17 18.03
CA GLY A 351 -10.57 -13.16 18.52
C GLY A 351 -9.64 -13.21 17.31
N GLY A 352 -8.69 -12.27 17.22
CA GLY A 352 -7.73 -12.27 16.12
C GLY A 352 -6.68 -13.37 16.31
N ASP A 353 -5.43 -13.01 16.03
CA ASP A 353 -4.20 -13.69 16.42
C ASP A 353 -4.01 -14.00 17.92
N GLY A 354 -5.03 -13.74 18.78
CA GLY A 354 -5.00 -13.81 20.23
C GLY A 354 -4.44 -12.55 20.91
N LEU A 355 -3.85 -11.61 20.16
CA LEU A 355 -3.11 -10.48 20.70
C LEU A 355 -4.06 -9.30 21.03
N PRO A 356 -3.97 -8.70 22.22
CA PRO A 356 -4.66 -7.44 22.47
C PRO A 356 -4.13 -6.31 21.56
N PRO A 357 -4.95 -5.27 21.31
CA PRO A 357 -4.48 -4.01 20.75
C PRO A 357 -3.31 -3.46 21.57
N GLN A 358 -2.25 -2.99 20.91
CA GLN A 358 -0.99 -2.62 21.55
C GLN A 358 -1.14 -1.56 22.66
N ASN A 359 -2.07 -0.62 22.50
CA ASN A 359 -2.38 0.40 23.49
C ASN A 359 -2.94 -0.14 24.82
N ARG A 360 -3.42 -1.39 24.86
CA ARG A 360 -3.89 -2.08 26.07
C ARG A 360 -2.86 -3.07 26.65
N TRP A 361 -1.64 -3.13 26.13
CA TRP A 361 -0.63 -4.07 26.64
C TRP A 361 -0.18 -3.70 28.06
N ALA A 362 0.17 -2.44 28.31
CA ALA A 362 0.61 -1.98 29.63
C ALA A 362 -0.45 -2.19 30.74
N GLU A 363 -1.74 -2.20 30.37
CA GLU A 363 -2.86 -2.49 31.28
C GLU A 363 -3.03 -3.99 31.54
N ARG A 364 -2.86 -4.84 30.51
CA ARG A 364 -3.15 -6.29 30.57
C ARG A 364 -1.96 -7.15 30.99
N ASP A 365 -0.76 -6.81 30.54
CA ASP A 365 0.52 -7.45 30.90
C ASP A 365 1.65 -6.40 30.77
N PRO A 366 2.00 -5.70 31.87
CA PRO A 366 3.11 -4.75 31.90
C PRO A 366 4.46 -5.38 31.49
N VAL A 367 4.66 -6.67 31.75
CA VAL A 367 5.90 -7.38 31.43
C VAL A 367 5.97 -7.65 29.92
N ALA A 368 4.87 -8.05 29.27
CA ALA A 368 4.79 -8.11 27.81
C ALA A 368 5.01 -6.75 27.14
N ALA A 369 4.46 -5.68 27.71
CA ALA A 369 4.69 -4.32 27.22
C ALA A 369 6.18 -3.94 27.30
N ALA A 370 6.85 -4.24 28.42
CA ALA A 370 8.28 -4.03 28.59
C ALA A 370 9.14 -4.90 27.64
N ARG A 371 8.81 -6.19 27.46
CA ARG A 371 9.46 -7.07 26.47
C ARG A 371 9.34 -6.50 25.05
N LEU A 372 8.15 -6.06 24.64
CA LEU A 372 7.93 -5.46 23.32
C LEU A 372 8.72 -4.15 23.14
N ALA A 373 8.81 -3.31 24.18
CA ALA A 373 9.62 -2.10 24.13
C ALA A 373 11.11 -2.42 23.89
N ARG A 374 11.67 -3.37 24.64
CA ARG A 374 13.07 -3.82 24.46
C ARG A 374 13.31 -4.43 23.08
N VAL A 375 12.44 -5.33 22.62
CA VAL A 375 12.54 -5.96 21.29
C VAL A 375 12.45 -4.91 20.17
N ARG A 376 11.53 -3.94 20.26
CA ARG A 376 11.45 -2.85 19.27
C ARG A 376 12.70 -1.98 19.26
N ALA A 377 13.29 -1.68 20.42
CA ALA A 377 14.54 -0.94 20.49
C ALA A 377 15.68 -1.70 19.79
N ALA A 378 15.85 -2.99 20.09
CA ALA A 378 16.86 -3.84 19.47
C ALA A 378 16.67 -3.98 17.95
N LEU A 379 15.44 -4.20 17.47
CA LEU A 379 15.13 -4.26 16.05
C LEU A 379 15.37 -2.91 15.35
N ASN A 380 15.04 -1.79 15.98
CA ASN A 380 15.35 -0.46 15.44
C ASN A 380 16.86 -0.23 15.31
N THR A 381 17.68 -0.66 16.29
CA THR A 381 19.15 -0.56 16.18
C THR A 381 19.69 -1.32 14.97
N ILE A 382 19.20 -2.55 14.74
CA ILE A 382 19.59 -3.34 13.56
C ILE A 382 19.08 -2.69 12.27
N ALA A 383 17.83 -2.24 12.23
CA ALA A 383 17.22 -1.62 11.05
C ALA A 383 17.94 -0.32 10.65
N THR A 384 18.33 0.51 11.62
CA THR A 384 19.16 1.70 11.40
C THR A 384 20.55 1.34 10.90
N ALA A 385 21.22 0.35 11.48
CA ALA A 385 22.53 -0.12 11.02
C ALA A 385 22.47 -0.69 9.60
N GLN A 386 21.36 -1.33 9.24
CA GLN A 386 21.06 -1.81 7.90
C GLN A 386 20.53 -0.73 6.96
N GLY A 387 20.23 0.49 7.43
CA GLY A 387 19.64 1.56 6.61
C GLY A 387 18.35 1.12 5.91
N MET A 388 17.37 0.59 6.65
CA MET A 388 16.04 0.21 6.13
C MET A 388 14.94 0.39 7.19
N PRO A 389 13.64 0.42 6.81
CA PRO A 389 12.53 0.42 7.77
C PRO A 389 12.49 -0.85 8.63
N VAL A 390 12.10 -0.73 9.90
CA VAL A 390 12.11 -1.86 10.85
C VAL A 390 11.08 -2.95 10.49
N GLU A 391 9.98 -2.56 9.85
CA GLU A 391 8.95 -3.46 9.32
C GLU A 391 9.42 -4.32 8.13
N ASN A 392 10.49 -3.91 7.44
CA ASN A 392 11.16 -4.71 6.41
C ASN A 392 12.15 -5.71 7.04
N LEU A 393 12.80 -5.33 8.15
CA LEU A 393 13.68 -6.23 8.91
C LEU A 393 12.90 -7.38 9.58
N LEU A 394 11.74 -7.09 10.18
CA LEU A 394 10.87 -8.12 10.76
C LEU A 394 9.41 -7.67 10.81
N GLU A 395 8.46 -8.54 10.44
CA GLU A 395 7.04 -8.17 10.42
C GLU A 395 6.55 -7.76 11.84
N PRO A 396 5.92 -6.59 12.00
CA PRO A 396 5.44 -6.12 13.32
C PRO A 396 4.45 -7.07 14.01
N ALA A 397 3.68 -7.84 13.23
CA ALA A 397 2.78 -8.87 13.78
C ALA A 397 3.55 -10.03 14.42
N LEU A 398 4.65 -10.48 13.79
CA LEU A 398 5.51 -11.54 14.30
C LEU A 398 6.28 -11.09 15.55
N ALA A 399 6.86 -9.88 15.53
CA ALA A 399 7.50 -9.28 16.70
C ALA A 399 6.53 -9.16 17.90
N ARG A 400 5.26 -8.78 17.66
CA ARG A 400 4.20 -8.78 18.68
C ARG A 400 3.86 -10.19 19.17
N ARG A 401 3.77 -11.20 18.28
CA ARG A 401 3.47 -12.58 18.69
C ARG A 401 4.53 -13.14 19.64
N VAL A 402 5.79 -13.03 19.26
CA VAL A 402 6.95 -13.56 20.02
C VAL A 402 7.18 -12.81 21.34
N THR A 403 6.77 -11.54 21.47
CA THR A 403 6.89 -10.78 22.73
C THR A 403 5.73 -11.03 23.70
N TRP A 404 4.52 -11.24 23.18
CA TRP A 404 3.34 -11.56 23.99
C TRP A 404 3.38 -12.99 24.52
N THR A 405 3.68 -13.96 23.66
CA THR A 405 3.80 -15.39 24.00
C THR A 405 5.19 -15.87 23.58
N PRO A 406 6.23 -15.55 24.37
CA PRO A 406 7.59 -15.98 24.08
C PRO A 406 7.73 -17.50 24.20
N PRO A 407 8.70 -18.11 23.49
CA PRO A 407 9.05 -19.51 23.68
C PRO A 407 9.48 -19.81 25.12
N ALA A 408 9.30 -21.06 25.56
CA ALA A 408 9.53 -21.47 26.95
C ALA A 408 10.99 -21.26 27.38
N SER A 409 11.95 -21.63 26.52
CA SER A 409 13.32 -21.13 26.61
C SER A 409 13.44 -19.84 25.80
N ARG A 410 14.13 -18.84 26.36
CA ARG A 410 14.39 -17.55 25.69
C ARG A 410 15.76 -17.50 25.00
N ASP A 411 16.34 -18.67 24.71
CA ASP A 411 17.57 -18.79 23.93
C ASP A 411 17.38 -18.50 22.43
N THR A 412 18.49 -18.24 21.74
CA THR A 412 18.49 -17.94 20.30
C THR A 412 17.85 -19.06 19.47
N ALA A 413 18.06 -20.34 19.82
CA ALA A 413 17.55 -21.47 19.04
C ALA A 413 16.01 -21.54 19.08
N SER A 414 15.43 -21.32 20.26
CA SER A 414 13.98 -21.33 20.50
C SER A 414 13.30 -20.11 19.87
N VAL A 415 13.97 -18.95 19.89
CA VAL A 415 13.49 -17.75 19.20
C VAL A 415 13.58 -17.92 17.68
N THR A 416 14.68 -18.46 17.15
CA THR A 416 14.82 -18.84 15.74
C THR A 416 13.67 -19.74 15.29
N ALA A 417 13.39 -20.82 16.02
CA ALA A 417 12.29 -21.72 15.69
C ALA A 417 10.92 -21.00 15.67
N ALA A 418 10.67 -20.08 16.60
CA ALA A 418 9.44 -19.30 16.65
C ALA A 418 9.32 -18.25 15.53
N LEU A 419 10.43 -17.63 15.13
CA LEU A 419 10.48 -16.70 14.00
C LEU A 419 10.24 -17.42 12.67
N VAL A 420 10.92 -18.55 12.44
CA VAL A 420 10.73 -19.40 11.24
C VAL A 420 9.30 -19.92 11.16
N ALA A 421 8.74 -20.45 12.27
CA ALA A 421 7.34 -20.88 12.32
C ALA A 421 6.33 -19.73 12.09
N GLY A 422 6.77 -18.48 12.29
CA GLY A 422 6.01 -17.27 12.00
C GLY A 422 6.18 -16.70 10.59
N GLY A 423 7.00 -17.32 9.72
CA GLY A 423 7.25 -16.86 8.35
C GLY A 423 8.37 -15.82 8.19
N ALA A 424 9.25 -15.68 9.18
CA ALA A 424 10.49 -14.91 8.98
C ALA A 424 11.42 -15.65 7.99
N ARG A 425 12.03 -14.88 7.09
CA ARG A 425 13.01 -15.40 6.11
C ARG A 425 14.36 -15.63 6.80
N SER A 426 15.21 -16.50 6.25
CA SER A 426 16.50 -16.87 6.88
C SER A 426 17.35 -15.65 7.21
N TRP A 427 17.46 -14.69 6.28
CA TRP A 427 18.22 -13.45 6.51
C TRP A 427 17.69 -12.62 7.70
N GLN A 428 16.37 -12.58 7.90
CA GLN A 428 15.75 -11.87 9.02
C GLN A 428 16.06 -12.57 10.34
N VAL A 429 16.00 -13.91 10.34
CA VAL A 429 16.32 -14.75 11.51
C VAL A 429 17.79 -14.58 11.90
N GLU A 430 18.70 -14.67 10.92
CA GLU A 430 20.15 -14.49 11.10
C GLU A 430 20.49 -13.13 11.72
N LEU A 431 19.86 -12.04 11.25
CA LEU A 431 20.08 -10.70 11.80
C LEU A 431 19.41 -10.47 13.16
N THR A 432 18.22 -11.04 13.41
CA THR A 432 17.37 -10.61 14.54
C THR A 432 17.30 -11.59 15.71
N ALA A 433 17.45 -12.89 15.51
CA ALA A 433 17.10 -13.90 16.52
C ALA A 433 17.85 -13.73 17.85
N THR A 434 19.17 -13.49 17.81
CA THR A 434 20.00 -13.28 19.01
C THR A 434 19.62 -12.00 19.76
N ALA A 435 19.34 -10.92 19.03
CA ALA A 435 18.94 -9.64 19.62
C ALA A 435 17.53 -9.72 20.24
N VAL A 436 16.59 -10.40 19.57
CA VAL A 436 15.25 -10.68 20.09
C VAL A 436 15.34 -11.56 21.34
N ALA A 437 16.09 -12.66 21.30
CA ALA A 437 16.32 -13.54 22.46
C ALA A 437 16.84 -12.77 23.68
N THR A 438 17.88 -11.96 23.48
CA THR A 438 18.47 -11.11 24.52
C THR A 438 17.44 -10.12 25.10
N ALA A 439 16.64 -9.46 24.25
CA ALA A 439 15.62 -8.50 24.67
C ALA A 439 14.40 -9.15 25.35
N LEU A 440 14.11 -10.44 25.09
CA LEU A 440 13.06 -11.21 25.76
C LEU A 440 13.44 -11.63 27.18
N VAL A 441 14.72 -11.79 27.49
CA VAL A 441 15.17 -11.99 28.89
C VAL A 441 14.85 -10.73 29.69
N ASP A 442 14.41 -10.90 30.94
CA ASP A 442 14.16 -9.78 31.83
C ASP A 442 15.49 -9.36 32.50
N PRO A 443 15.83 -8.06 32.53
CA PRO A 443 17.07 -7.61 33.13
C PRO A 443 17.10 -7.99 34.62
N PRO A 444 18.28 -8.29 35.19
CA PRO A 444 18.40 -8.53 36.62
C PRO A 444 17.86 -7.31 37.38
N ALA A 445 17.09 -7.56 38.45
CA ALA A 445 16.49 -6.49 39.23
C ALA A 445 17.58 -5.54 39.74
N THR A 446 17.62 -4.33 39.18
CA THR A 446 18.50 -3.25 39.66
C THR A 446 18.16 -2.99 41.12
N GLY A 447 19.11 -3.30 42.00
CA GLY A 447 18.87 -3.33 43.44
C GLY A 447 18.26 -2.04 43.96
N THR A 448 17.24 -2.18 44.81
CA THR A 448 16.57 -1.08 45.50
C THR A 448 17.62 -0.21 46.19
N ALA A 449 17.80 1.03 45.73
CA ALA A 449 18.58 2.01 46.47
C ALA A 449 17.96 2.17 47.87
N PRO A 450 18.76 2.15 48.96
CA PRO A 450 18.22 2.18 50.31
C PRO A 450 17.44 3.48 50.54
N SER A 451 16.18 3.34 50.96
CA SER A 451 15.31 4.47 51.28
C SER A 451 15.87 5.23 52.48
N THR A 452 16.39 6.44 52.23
CA THR A 452 16.67 7.42 53.27
C THR A 452 15.42 8.27 53.52
N SER A 453 14.70 7.97 54.60
CA SER A 453 13.54 8.74 55.04
C SER A 453 13.96 10.15 55.50
N PRO A 454 13.39 11.24 54.96
CA PRO A 454 13.52 12.57 55.56
C PRO A 454 12.45 12.77 56.64
N THR A 455 12.87 13.12 57.85
CA THR A 455 12.01 13.54 58.96
C THR A 455 11.25 14.84 58.62
N PRO A 456 9.95 14.97 58.94
CA PRO A 456 9.21 16.20 58.69
C PRO A 456 9.48 17.27 59.78
N LEU A 457 9.65 18.51 59.37
CA LEU A 457 9.60 19.70 60.25
C LEU A 457 8.29 20.47 60.00
N PRO A 458 7.64 21.02 61.05
CA PRO A 458 6.35 21.69 60.93
C PRO A 458 6.47 23.13 60.40
N SER A 459 5.40 23.62 59.76
CA SER A 459 5.29 24.94 59.12
C SER A 459 4.75 26.01 60.06
N THR A 460 5.06 27.30 59.81
CA THR A 460 4.28 28.56 60.02
C THR A 460 5.25 29.79 59.95
N PRO A 461 4.81 31.06 59.97
CA PRO A 461 4.30 31.79 58.81
C PRO A 461 5.08 33.11 58.51
N SER A 462 4.60 33.93 57.57
CA SER A 462 5.34 35.04 56.91
C SER A 462 5.30 36.43 57.61
N THR A 463 6.25 37.29 57.18
CA THR A 463 6.29 38.79 57.23
C THR A 463 6.56 39.48 58.59
N PRO A 464 7.12 40.72 58.66
CA PRO A 464 7.51 41.66 57.58
C PRO A 464 8.95 42.27 57.64
N LEU A 465 9.27 43.14 56.67
CA LEU A 465 10.50 43.98 56.55
C LEU A 465 10.37 45.29 57.39
N PRO A 466 11.47 45.99 57.77
CA PRO A 466 11.89 47.17 56.96
C PRO A 466 13.39 47.63 57.01
N THR A 467 13.76 48.44 56.00
CA THR A 467 14.72 49.60 55.96
C THR A 467 16.24 49.52 56.21
N LEU A 468 16.99 49.70 55.09
CA LEU A 468 18.02 50.74 54.77
C LEU A 468 19.24 51.04 55.67
N THR A 469 20.44 50.84 55.09
CA THR A 469 21.70 51.67 55.10
C THR A 469 22.85 50.85 54.43
N SER A 470 23.94 51.38 53.84
CA SER A 470 24.32 52.72 53.31
C SER A 470 25.48 52.61 52.28
N THR A 471 25.69 53.64 51.46
CA THR A 471 26.85 53.90 50.55
C THR A 471 28.01 54.64 51.28
N PRO A 472 29.17 55.06 50.67
CA PRO A 472 29.70 54.90 49.29
C PRO A 472 31.20 54.48 49.21
N THR A 473 31.82 54.42 48.00
CA THR A 473 33.01 55.25 47.57
C THR A 473 33.92 54.59 46.50
N ALA A 474 34.27 55.36 45.45
CA ALA A 474 35.39 55.21 44.48
C ALA A 474 35.45 53.90 43.64
N GLY A 475 36.12 53.83 42.48
CA GLY A 475 36.96 54.78 41.72
C GLY A 475 37.64 54.04 40.55
N PRO A 476 38.17 54.72 39.50
CA PRO A 476 38.04 54.22 38.12
C PRO A 476 39.37 53.86 37.40
N ALA A 477 39.25 53.66 36.06
CA ALA A 477 40.28 53.63 34.99
C ALA A 477 40.95 52.27 34.67
N ALA A 478 41.50 52.02 33.47
CA ALA A 478 41.19 52.48 32.09
C ALA A 478 42.05 51.65 31.07
N ASN A 479 41.68 51.72 29.79
CA ASN A 479 42.40 51.39 28.53
C ASN A 479 43.85 50.85 28.54
N ASP A 480 44.15 49.89 27.65
CA ASP A 480 44.86 50.12 26.37
C ASP A 480 45.04 48.81 25.55
N THR A 481 45.51 48.73 24.29
CA THR A 481 45.31 49.51 23.02
C THR A 481 46.22 48.91 21.92
N THR A 482 45.76 48.75 20.66
CA THR A 482 46.54 48.51 19.38
C THR A 482 47.45 47.26 19.23
N ALA A 483 48.01 46.88 18.06
CA ALA A 483 47.60 46.89 16.63
C ALA A 483 48.68 46.18 15.75
N ASP A 484 48.32 45.66 14.57
CA ASP A 484 49.12 45.55 13.30
C ASP A 484 48.19 44.96 12.20
N SER A 485 48.02 45.41 10.94
CA SER A 485 48.94 45.68 9.79
C SER A 485 49.46 44.37 9.12
N THR A 486 49.57 44.15 7.78
CA THR A 486 49.62 45.03 6.59
C THR A 486 49.34 44.28 5.23
N ALA A 487 48.50 44.82 4.32
CA ALA A 487 48.59 44.88 2.80
C ALA A 487 48.87 43.61 1.89
N PRO A 488 48.98 43.72 0.52
CA PRO A 488 47.98 44.14 -0.51
C PRO A 488 47.95 43.32 -1.86
N GLY A 489 47.05 43.67 -2.82
CA GLY A 489 47.16 43.42 -4.29
C GLY A 489 45.84 42.99 -5.01
N ALA A 490 45.20 43.80 -5.88
CA ALA A 490 45.37 43.93 -7.36
C ALA A 490 44.80 42.72 -8.19
N SER A 491 44.12 42.81 -9.36
CA SER A 491 43.74 43.91 -10.30
C SER A 491 42.63 43.46 -11.31
N ALA A 492 42.08 44.41 -12.08
CA ALA A 492 41.50 44.31 -13.44
C ALA A 492 40.06 43.77 -13.74
N ALA A 493 39.30 44.63 -14.44
CA ALA A 493 38.20 44.33 -15.39
C ALA A 493 38.74 44.53 -16.84
N PRO A 494 37.99 44.63 -17.99
CA PRO A 494 36.52 44.64 -18.21
C PRO A 494 36.00 43.92 -19.50
N GLY A 495 34.69 44.06 -19.83
CA GLY A 495 34.26 44.35 -21.23
C GLY A 495 33.11 43.54 -21.89
N GLY A 496 32.11 44.26 -22.45
CA GLY A 496 31.19 43.83 -23.54
C GLY A 496 29.92 43.03 -23.13
N ALA A 497 28.64 43.40 -23.35
CA ALA A 497 27.89 44.37 -24.17
C ALA A 497 27.24 43.85 -25.48
N ALA A 498 26.03 44.37 -25.78
CA ALA A 498 25.18 44.19 -26.98
C ALA A 498 24.47 42.81 -27.18
N GLU A 499 23.34 42.66 -27.89
CA GLU A 499 22.08 43.42 -28.14
C GLU A 499 21.29 42.69 -29.26
N GLY A 500 19.98 42.97 -29.45
CA GLY A 500 19.21 42.59 -30.67
C GLY A 500 18.26 41.39 -30.51
N LEU A 501 16.97 41.56 -30.20
CA LEU A 501 15.81 42.05 -31.00
C LEU A 501 15.16 41.07 -32.00
N VAL A 502 13.88 40.76 -31.70
CA VAL A 502 12.70 40.80 -32.60
C VAL A 502 12.53 39.76 -33.73
N GLY A 503 11.42 39.01 -33.65
CA GLY A 503 10.34 39.21 -34.64
C GLY A 503 9.67 37.99 -35.28
N GLY A 504 8.33 37.98 -35.25
CA GLY A 504 7.53 37.62 -36.43
C GLY A 504 6.95 36.20 -36.54
N ARG A 505 5.74 36.01 -35.99
CA ARG A 505 4.72 35.11 -36.59
C ARG A 505 4.11 35.80 -37.83
N PRO A 506 3.59 35.08 -38.84
CA PRO A 506 2.18 34.68 -38.73
C PRO A 506 1.81 33.32 -39.37
N GLU A 507 0.62 32.84 -39.00
CA GLU A 507 -0.17 31.80 -39.69
C GLU A 507 -0.90 32.42 -40.91
N PRO A 508 -1.55 31.66 -41.82
CA PRO A 508 -2.96 31.30 -41.53
C PRO A 508 -3.56 30.04 -42.23
N ASP A 509 -4.71 29.65 -41.67
CA ASP A 509 -5.96 29.28 -42.35
C ASP A 509 -6.38 27.81 -42.65
N ALA A 510 -7.71 27.67 -42.53
CA ALA A 510 -8.57 26.51 -42.44
C ALA A 510 -8.72 25.61 -43.69
N GLY A 511 -9.23 24.39 -43.47
CA GLY A 511 -9.97 23.69 -44.54
C GLY A 511 -10.33 22.21 -44.32
N GLY A 512 -11.62 21.92 -44.08
CA GLY A 512 -12.30 20.79 -44.72
C GLY A 512 -12.25 19.40 -44.06
N ALA A 513 -13.32 19.05 -43.33
CA ALA A 513 -13.67 17.65 -43.02
C ALA A 513 -14.66 17.07 -44.06
N PRO A 514 -14.58 15.77 -44.39
CA PRO A 514 -15.70 15.04 -45.00
C PRO A 514 -16.23 13.91 -44.11
N ARG A 515 -17.55 13.87 -43.93
CA ARG A 515 -18.28 12.76 -43.28
C ARG A 515 -18.35 11.53 -44.19
N ARG A 516 -18.02 10.35 -43.68
CA ARG A 516 -18.52 9.03 -44.14
C ARG A 516 -18.72 8.13 -42.91
N ALA A 517 -19.94 7.75 -42.55
CA ALA A 517 -20.83 6.74 -43.15
C ALA A 517 -20.79 5.44 -42.31
N ALA A 518 -21.81 5.25 -41.47
CA ALA A 518 -21.92 4.08 -40.59
C ALA A 518 -22.39 2.83 -41.35
N PRO A 519 -21.78 1.64 -41.14
CA PRO A 519 -22.25 0.39 -41.73
C PRO A 519 -23.50 -0.14 -41.02
N ARG A 520 -24.35 -0.84 -41.79
CA ARG A 520 -25.67 -1.31 -41.36
C ARG A 520 -25.60 -2.56 -40.47
N ARG A 521 -26.54 -2.63 -39.54
CA ARG A 521 -26.77 -3.73 -38.59
C ARG A 521 -27.20 -5.02 -39.32
N ALA A 522 -26.38 -6.07 -39.28
CA ALA A 522 -26.73 -7.38 -39.82
C ALA A 522 -27.53 -8.22 -38.80
N THR A 523 -28.70 -8.73 -39.21
CA THR A 523 -29.55 -9.62 -38.40
C THR A 523 -29.13 -11.08 -38.54
N ARG A 524 -28.73 -11.73 -37.43
CA ARG A 524 -28.56 -13.20 -37.37
C ARG A 524 -29.92 -13.91 -37.33
N PRO A 525 -30.12 -15.02 -38.07
CA PRO A 525 -31.27 -15.90 -37.90
C PRO A 525 -31.13 -16.77 -36.64
N ARG A 526 -32.28 -17.20 -36.09
CA ARG A 526 -32.37 -18.06 -34.89
C ARG A 526 -31.92 -19.50 -35.20
N ARG A 527 -31.23 -20.14 -34.24
CA ARG A 527 -31.11 -21.61 -34.17
C ARG A 527 -32.25 -22.17 -33.30
N SER A 528 -32.82 -23.29 -33.74
CA SER A 528 -33.72 -24.13 -32.93
C SER A 528 -32.92 -25.20 -32.16
N PRO A 529 -33.43 -25.74 -31.04
CA PRO A 529 -32.68 -26.64 -30.17
C PRO A 529 -32.80 -28.11 -30.61
N THR A 530 -31.70 -28.87 -30.49
CA THR A 530 -31.69 -30.33 -30.63
C THR A 530 -31.75 -30.98 -29.24
N GLN A 531 -32.57 -32.02 -29.07
CA GLN A 531 -32.68 -32.81 -27.84
C GLN A 531 -31.53 -33.85 -27.70
N PRO A 532 -31.30 -34.39 -26.49
CA PRO A 532 -30.14 -35.23 -26.20
C PRO A 532 -30.33 -36.70 -26.64
N ALA A 533 -29.23 -37.35 -27.00
CA ALA A 533 -29.16 -38.80 -27.17
C ALA A 533 -28.75 -39.47 -25.85
N ALA A 534 -29.37 -40.62 -25.56
CA ALA A 534 -29.07 -41.42 -24.38
C ALA A 534 -28.02 -42.49 -24.67
N SER A 535 -27.24 -42.80 -23.62
CA SER A 535 -26.78 -44.14 -23.21
C SER A 535 -26.27 -45.15 -24.25
N ASP A 536 -25.05 -45.64 -24.02
CA ASP A 536 -24.78 -47.08 -23.91
C ASP A 536 -23.48 -47.32 -23.09
N GLU A 537 -23.59 -48.12 -22.02
CA GLU A 537 -22.46 -48.87 -21.45
C GLU A 537 -22.30 -50.19 -22.21
N PRO A 538 -21.11 -50.81 -22.14
CA PRO A 538 -21.13 -52.18 -21.64
C PRO A 538 -20.08 -52.48 -20.57
N SER A 539 -20.49 -53.32 -19.62
CA SER A 539 -19.64 -53.89 -18.56
C SER A 539 -18.77 -55.06 -19.04
N ALA A 540 -17.82 -55.42 -18.16
CA ALA A 540 -17.08 -56.68 -18.06
C ALA A 540 -15.84 -56.88 -18.98
N SER A 541 -14.65 -56.76 -18.38
CA SER A 541 -14.04 -57.93 -17.74
C SER A 541 -13.07 -57.55 -16.62
#